data_AF-A0A0M2NGX3-F1
#
_entry.id   AF-A0A0M2NGX3-F1
#
_cell.length_a   1.000
_cell.length_b   1.000
_cell.length_c   1.000
_cell.angle_alpha   90.00
_cell.angle_beta   90.00
_cell.angle_gamma   90.00
#
_symmetry.space_group_name_H-M   'P 1'
#
loop_
_entity.id
_entity.type
_entity.pdbx_description
1 polymer ?
#
loop_
_entity_poly.entity_id
_entity_poly.type
_entity_poly.pdbx_seq_one_letter_code
_entity_poly.pdbx_strand_id
1 'polypeptide(L)'
;MAKKKKTFRFNRIKIFVLIGVLVYASLTFFNQQTILASQISRQEELNAKQEELEKEIDYYKNELDYIGSDEYIEKQARERLGWLKPGDKKYVEQENSSPSSDPQASDEPSAGE
;
A
#
# COMPACT_ATOMS: atom_id res chain seq x y z
N MET A 1 -55.22 66.96 -11.56
CA MET A 1 -55.02 65.74 -10.74
C MET A 1 -54.28 64.67 -11.56
N ALA A 2 -53.67 63.69 -10.88
CA ALA A 2 -53.00 62.48 -11.40
C ALA A 2 -51.45 62.53 -11.58
N LYS A 3 -50.72 62.41 -10.46
CA LYS A 3 -49.34 61.90 -10.41
C LYS A 3 -49.32 60.52 -9.73
N LYS A 4 -49.49 59.43 -10.49
CA LYS A 4 -49.14 58.05 -10.04
C LYS A 4 -48.71 57.20 -11.25
N LYS A 5 -47.47 57.38 -11.72
CA LYS A 5 -46.82 56.46 -12.70
C LYS A 5 -45.45 55.93 -12.22
N LYS A 6 -44.97 56.40 -11.06
CA LYS A 6 -43.61 56.10 -10.55
C LYS A 6 -43.48 54.67 -10.00
N THR A 7 -44.54 54.13 -9.39
CA THR A 7 -44.54 52.79 -8.78
C THR A 7 -44.44 51.66 -9.81
N PHE A 8 -45.06 51.83 -10.99
CA PHE A 8 -45.06 50.79 -12.03
C PHE A 8 -43.68 50.60 -12.67
N ARG A 9 -42.92 51.69 -12.89
CA ARG A 9 -41.52 51.61 -13.36
C ARG A 9 -40.60 51.05 -12.27
N PHE A 10 -40.85 51.39 -11.00
CA PHE A 10 -40.07 50.87 -9.87
C PHE A 10 -40.28 49.36 -9.67
N ASN A 11 -41.51 48.86 -9.84
CA ASN A 11 -41.79 47.41 -9.78
C ASN A 11 -41.13 46.65 -10.92
N ARG A 12 -41.08 47.22 -12.14
CA ARG A 12 -40.34 46.61 -13.26
C ARG A 12 -38.85 46.54 -12.98
N ILE A 13 -38.24 47.59 -12.44
CA ILE A 13 -36.81 47.60 -12.08
C ILE A 13 -36.51 46.53 -11.03
N LYS A 14 -37.36 46.39 -10.00
CA LYS A 14 -37.21 45.32 -9.00
C LYS A 14 -37.26 43.92 -9.62
N ILE A 15 -38.18 43.69 -10.55
CA ILE A 15 -38.30 42.42 -11.28
C ILE A 15 -37.04 42.15 -12.11
N PHE A 16 -36.51 43.16 -12.81
CA PHE A 16 -35.27 43.02 -13.57
C PHE A 16 -34.06 42.70 -12.67
N VAL A 17 -33.94 43.36 -11.52
CA VAL A 17 -32.88 43.06 -10.54
C VAL A 17 -33.01 41.63 -10.02
N LEU A 18 -34.23 41.19 -9.71
CA LEU A 18 -34.48 39.83 -9.20
C LEU A 18 -34.14 38.76 -10.25
N ILE A 19 -34.47 39.00 -11.52
CA ILE A 19 -34.05 38.14 -12.64
C ILE A 19 -32.52 38.13 -12.76
N GLY A 20 -31.85 39.27 -12.65
CA GLY A 20 -30.39 39.35 -12.69
C GLY A 20 -29.71 38.54 -11.58
N VAL A 21 -30.25 38.61 -10.36
CA VAL A 21 -29.77 37.80 -9.22
C VAL A 21 -29.99 36.32 -9.47
N LEU A 22 -31.14 35.92 -10.01
CA LEU A 22 -31.42 34.52 -10.34
C LEU A 22 -30.48 33.99 -11.41
N VAL A 23 -30.23 34.75 -12.48
CA VAL A 23 -29.28 34.36 -13.53
C VAL A 23 -27.86 34.21 -12.96
N TYR A 24 -27.41 35.16 -12.14
CA TYR A 24 -26.10 35.09 -11.49
C TYR A 24 -25.99 33.88 -10.55
N ALA A 25 -27.04 33.62 -9.76
CA ALA A 25 -27.10 32.47 -8.86
C ALA A 25 -27.07 31.16 -9.65
N SER A 26 -27.83 31.04 -10.75
CA SER A 26 -27.80 29.87 -11.62
C SER A 26 -26.42 29.63 -12.20
N LEU A 27 -25.76 30.65 -12.77
CA LEU A 27 -24.41 30.54 -13.31
C LEU A 27 -23.40 30.13 -12.24
N THR A 28 -23.50 30.69 -11.04
CA THR A 28 -22.62 30.35 -9.91
C THR A 28 -22.84 28.90 -9.47
N PHE A 29 -24.10 28.46 -9.43
CA PHE A 29 -24.47 27.09 -9.05
C PHE A 29 -23.96 26.04 -10.03
N PHE A 30 -23.99 26.31 -11.34
CA PHE A 30 -23.41 25.43 -12.35
C PHE A 30 -21.89 25.31 -12.20
N ASN A 31 -21.19 26.42 -11.95
CA ASN A 31 -19.75 26.40 -11.73
C ASN A 31 -19.37 25.65 -10.44
N GLN A 32 -20.14 25.82 -9.36
CA GLN A 32 -19.89 25.15 -8.09
C GLN A 32 -19.98 23.62 -8.16
N GLN A 33 -20.86 23.05 -8.99
CA GLN A 33 -20.99 21.60 -9.12
C GLN A 33 -19.70 20.93 -9.63
N THR A 34 -19.04 21.54 -10.63
CA THR A 34 -17.78 21.00 -11.18
C THR A 34 -16.64 21.07 -10.15
N ILE A 35 -16.58 22.16 -9.39
CA ILE A 35 -15.60 22.36 -8.33
C ILE A 35 -15.82 21.32 -7.23
N LEU A 36 -17.07 21.07 -6.82
CA LEU A 36 -17.38 20.10 -5.78
C LEU A 36 -16.93 18.69 -6.18
N ALA A 37 -17.20 18.26 -7.41
CA ALA A 37 -16.77 16.95 -7.91
C ALA A 37 -15.22 16.82 -7.95
N SER A 38 -14.52 17.88 -8.38
CA SER A 38 -13.06 17.90 -8.37
C SER A 38 -12.47 17.87 -6.96
N GLN A 39 -13.15 18.48 -5.98
CA GLN A 39 -12.71 18.47 -4.59
C GLN A 39 -12.97 17.12 -3.91
N ILE A 40 -14.09 16.46 -4.21
CA ILE A 40 -14.38 15.12 -3.70
C ILE A 40 -13.36 14.11 -4.23
N SER A 41 -13.11 14.09 -5.55
CA SER A 41 -12.09 13.19 -6.14
C SER A 41 -10.69 13.44 -5.56
N ARG A 42 -10.30 14.70 -5.38
CA ARG A 42 -9.03 15.05 -4.74
C ARG A 42 -8.97 14.60 -3.28
N GLN A 43 -10.08 14.70 -2.55
CA GLN A 43 -10.16 14.22 -1.17
C GLN A 43 -10.01 12.70 -1.11
N GLU A 44 -10.66 11.96 -2.01
CA GLU A 44 -10.55 10.51 -2.13
C GLU A 44 -9.11 10.08 -2.45
N GLU A 45 -8.45 10.74 -3.40
CA GLU A 45 -7.05 10.48 -3.75
C GLU A 45 -6.11 10.71 -2.55
N LEU A 46 -6.29 11.82 -1.83
CA LEU A 46 -5.49 12.13 -0.65
C LEU A 46 -5.72 11.13 0.48
N ASN A 47 -6.96 10.67 0.67
CA ASN A 47 -7.29 9.65 1.67
C ASN A 47 -6.67 8.30 1.30
N ALA A 48 -6.76 7.88 0.04
CA ALA A 48 -6.14 6.64 -0.43
C ALA A 48 -4.62 6.68 -0.23
N LYS A 49 -4.00 7.82 -0.52
CA LYS A 49 -2.55 8.02 -0.30
C LYS A 49 -2.17 8.00 1.17
N GLN A 50 -3.01 8.53 2.06
CA GLN A 50 -2.78 8.41 3.51
C GLN A 50 -2.84 6.95 3.97
N GLU A 51 -3.84 6.20 3.52
CA GLU A 51 -3.98 4.79 3.88
C GLU A 51 -2.80 3.94 3.35
N GLU A 52 -2.32 4.24 2.14
CA GLU A 52 -1.12 3.60 1.57
C GLU A 52 0.13 3.89 2.41
N LEU A 53 0.36 5.16 2.75
CA LEU A 53 1.51 5.56 3.59
C LEU A 53 1.43 4.96 4.99
N GLU A 54 0.24 4.85 5.57
CA GLU A 54 0.05 4.25 6.90
C GLU A 54 0.38 2.76 6.87
N LYS A 55 -0.05 2.02 5.83
CA LYS A 55 0.35 0.63 5.61
C LYS A 55 1.86 0.49 5.42
N GLU A 56 2.49 1.41 4.69
CA GLU A 56 3.94 1.39 4.47
C GLU A 56 4.70 1.62 5.78
N ILE A 57 4.25 2.58 6.60
CA ILE A 57 4.80 2.82 7.94
C ILE A 57 4.69 1.57 8.81
N ASP A 58 3.53 0.92 8.83
CA ASP A 58 3.33 -0.28 9.64
C ASP A 58 4.16 -1.47 9.12
N TYR A 59 4.29 -1.61 7.80
CA TYR A 59 5.20 -2.58 7.19
C TYR A 59 6.64 -2.37 7.67
N TYR A 60 7.17 -1.13 7.55
CA TYR A 60 8.55 -0.85 7.97
C TYR A 60 8.76 -0.97 9.47
N LYS A 61 7.76 -0.64 10.30
CA LYS A 61 7.84 -0.87 11.76
C LYS A 61 7.98 -2.35 12.05
N ASN A 62 7.16 -3.19 11.43
CA ASN A 62 7.24 -4.64 11.60
C ASN A 62 8.58 -5.20 11.10
N GLU A 63 9.09 -4.70 9.98
CA GLU A 63 10.42 -5.05 9.47
C GLU A 63 11.53 -4.66 10.45
N LEU A 64 11.43 -3.46 11.04
CA LEU A 64 12.39 -2.97 12.03
C LEU A 64 12.38 -3.83 13.30
N ASP A 65 11.19 -4.16 13.79
CA ASP A 65 11.01 -5.02 14.96
C ASP A 65 11.52 -6.44 14.68
N TYR A 66 11.28 -6.96 13.47
CA TYR A 66 11.81 -8.26 13.04
C TYR A 66 13.35 -8.25 12.98
N ILE A 67 13.96 -7.23 12.39
CA ILE A 67 15.42 -7.07 12.35
C ILE A 67 16.01 -6.95 13.77
N GLY A 68 15.30 -6.28 14.67
CA GLY A 68 15.67 -6.15 16.08
C GLY A 68 15.45 -7.41 16.91
N SER A 69 14.73 -8.41 16.39
CA SER A 69 14.44 -9.65 17.12
C SER A 69 15.64 -10.59 17.17
N ASP A 70 15.72 -11.37 18.26
CA ASP A 70 16.76 -12.39 18.46
C ASP A 70 16.79 -13.42 17.31
N GLU A 71 15.65 -13.66 16.65
CA GLU A 71 15.53 -14.61 15.54
C GLU A 71 16.28 -14.13 14.30
N TYR A 72 16.17 -12.84 13.96
CA TYR A 72 16.93 -12.24 12.86
C TYR A 72 18.43 -12.20 13.18
N ILE A 73 18.79 -11.85 14.43
CA ILE A 73 20.18 -11.83 14.89
C ILE A 73 20.80 -13.24 14.80
N GLU A 74 20.08 -14.27 15.24
CA GLU A 74 20.53 -15.68 15.14
C GLU A 74 20.74 -16.09 13.67
N LYS A 75 19.78 -15.75 12.79
CA LYS A 75 19.88 -16.04 11.36
C LYS A 75 21.08 -15.33 10.72
N GLN A 76 21.26 -14.04 10.98
CA GLN A 76 22.39 -13.28 10.45
C GLN A 76 23.73 -13.77 11.02
N ALA A 77 23.79 -14.19 12.28
CA ALA A 77 24.98 -14.81 12.86
C ALA A 77 25.32 -16.14 12.16
N ARG A 78 24.32 -16.98 11.87
CA ARG A 78 24.49 -18.24 11.13
C ARG A 78 25.02 -18.00 9.71
N GLU A 79 24.50 -17.00 9.01
CA GLU A 79 24.93 -16.65 7.64
C GLU A 79 26.31 -15.99 7.60
N ARG A 80 26.59 -15.02 8.48
CA ARG A 80 27.83 -14.22 8.46
C ARG A 80 29.01 -14.92 9.12
N LEU A 81 28.77 -15.60 10.23
CA LEU A 81 29.81 -16.26 11.05
C LEU A 81 29.89 -17.77 10.78
N GLY A 82 28.98 -18.33 9.98
CA GLY A 82 28.87 -19.79 9.81
C GLY A 82 28.53 -20.49 11.13
N TRP A 83 27.85 -19.79 12.05
CA TRP A 83 27.64 -20.26 13.42
C TRP A 83 26.58 -21.36 13.48
N LEU A 84 26.99 -22.56 13.87
CA LEU A 84 26.15 -23.76 14.00
C LEU A 84 25.63 -23.90 15.44
N LYS A 85 24.36 -24.32 15.63
CA LYS A 85 23.83 -24.59 16.97
C LYS A 85 24.52 -25.83 17.57
N PRO A 86 24.60 -25.94 18.91
CA PRO A 86 25.12 -27.15 19.54
C PRO A 86 24.31 -28.38 19.08
N GLY A 87 24.90 -29.24 18.25
CA GLY A 87 24.24 -30.41 17.65
C GLY A 87 24.18 -30.44 16.12
N ASP A 88 24.49 -29.35 15.42
CA ASP A 88 24.45 -29.32 13.95
C ASP A 88 25.70 -29.97 13.32
N LYS A 89 25.51 -30.84 12.31
CA LYS A 89 26.61 -31.52 11.58
C LYS A 89 26.95 -30.75 10.30
N LYS A 90 28.22 -30.31 10.17
CA LYS A 90 28.73 -29.67 8.94
C LYS A 90 29.00 -30.74 7.89
N TYR A 91 28.21 -30.77 6.81
CA TYR A 91 28.52 -31.55 5.62
C TYR A 91 29.38 -30.69 4.67
N VAL A 92 30.59 -31.15 4.37
CA VAL A 92 31.46 -30.54 3.37
C VAL A 92 31.41 -31.45 2.15
N GLU A 93 30.78 -30.97 1.07
CA GLU A 93 30.85 -31.64 -0.23
C GLU A 93 32.29 -31.50 -0.73
N GLN A 94 33.04 -32.60 -0.77
CA GLN A 94 34.39 -32.61 -1.29
C GLN A 94 34.30 -32.59 -2.82
N GLU A 95 34.35 -31.41 -3.42
CA GLU A 95 34.53 -31.32 -4.87
C GLU A 95 35.91 -31.86 -5.26
N ASN A 96 35.85 -32.91 -6.08
CA ASN A 96 36.89 -33.45 -6.97
C ASN A 96 37.78 -34.57 -6.42
N SER A 97 37.27 -35.81 -6.50
CA SER A 97 37.94 -36.87 -7.29
C SER A 97 36.98 -38.04 -7.58
N SER A 98 36.39 -38.07 -8.78
CA SER A 98 35.88 -39.30 -9.42
C SER A 98 37.07 -40.19 -9.88
N PRO A 99 36.87 -41.41 -10.43
CA PRO A 99 35.99 -42.54 -10.11
C PRO A 99 36.84 -43.82 -9.81
N SER A 100 36.21 -45.01 -9.73
CA SER A 100 36.81 -46.37 -9.56
C SER A 100 37.19 -46.74 -8.11
N SER A 101 36.84 -47.90 -7.56
CA SER A 101 36.67 -49.23 -8.16
C SER A 101 35.89 -50.17 -7.21
N ASP A 102 34.83 -50.82 -7.70
CA ASP A 102 34.44 -52.17 -7.25
C ASP A 102 35.62 -53.14 -7.50
N PRO A 103 35.86 -54.23 -6.72
CA PRO A 103 34.84 -55.29 -6.55
C PRO A 103 34.91 -56.20 -5.28
N GLN A 104 33.79 -56.88 -5.07
CA GLN A 104 33.68 -58.29 -4.64
C GLN A 104 34.00 -58.73 -3.19
N ALA A 105 32.98 -59.36 -2.60
CA ALA A 105 32.93 -60.79 -2.26
C ALA A 105 32.66 -61.14 -0.78
N SER A 106 31.66 -62.03 -0.65
CA SER A 106 31.51 -63.11 0.33
C SER A 106 31.58 -62.77 1.81
N ASP A 107 30.46 -62.95 2.50
CA ASP A 107 30.32 -64.14 3.34
C ASP A 107 28.83 -64.40 3.66
N GLU A 108 28.31 -65.47 3.05
CA GLU A 108 27.23 -66.28 3.62
C GLU A 108 27.81 -67.03 4.84
N PRO A 109 27.02 -67.35 5.88
CA PRO A 109 26.38 -68.67 5.84
C PRO A 109 25.02 -68.78 6.55
N SER A 110 24.12 -69.54 5.89
CA SER A 110 23.47 -70.78 6.36
C SER A 110 22.83 -70.87 7.76
N ALA A 111 21.51 -71.13 7.78
CA ALA A 111 20.84 -72.35 8.32
C ALA A 111 19.31 -72.09 8.30
N GLY A 112 18.48 -72.81 7.54
CA GLY A 112 18.03 -74.20 7.79
C GLY A 112 16.80 -74.16 8.72
N GLU A 113 15.60 -74.68 8.44
CA GLU A 113 15.10 -75.84 7.67
C GLU A 113 13.82 -75.50 6.89
#